data_AF-A0A9E5FIC3-F1
#
_entry.id   AF-A0A9E5FIC3-F1
#
_cell.length_a   1.000
_cell.length_b   1.000
_cell.length_c   1.000
_cell.angle_alpha   90.00
_cell.angle_beta   90.00
_cell.angle_gamma   90.00
#
_symmetry.space_group_name_H-M   'P 1'
#
loop_
_entity.id
_entity.type
_entity.pdbx_description
1 polymer ?
#
loop_
_entity_poly.entity_id
_entity_poly.type
_entity_poly.pdbx_seq_one_letter_code
_entity_poly.pdbx_strand_id
1 'polypeptide(L)'
;PVVVFLPLPTFSQLTTLMLFGVVQMAIPYLMAARGLKSVTAGEAGLITLIEPLASPLWAYIVSPATETPAWTTFVGGGFIVAALVAHSLCSRGR
;
A
#
# COMPACT_ATOMS: atom_id res chain seq x y z
N PRO A 1 16.50 1.37 23.61
CA PRO A 1 16.35 1.45 25.10
C PRO A 1 15.05 0.84 25.66
N VAL A 2 13.96 0.71 24.89
CA VAL A 2 12.66 0.17 25.39
C VAL A 2 12.51 -1.35 25.21
N VAL A 3 13.17 -1.95 24.21
CA VAL A 3 13.00 -3.37 23.83
C VAL A 3 13.56 -4.35 24.87
N VAL A 4 14.53 -3.92 25.69
CA VAL A 4 15.24 -4.79 26.65
C VAL A 4 14.37 -5.19 27.84
N PHE A 5 13.29 -4.45 28.11
CA PHE A 5 12.38 -4.72 29.25
C PHE A 5 11.11 -5.49 28.87
N LEU A 6 10.94 -5.85 27.59
CA LEU A 6 9.78 -6.63 27.15
C LEU A 6 10.01 -8.13 27.38
N PRO A 7 8.99 -8.88 27.85
CA PRO A 7 9.07 -10.33 27.91
C PRO A 7 9.36 -10.89 26.51
N LEU A 8 10.16 -11.95 26.45
CA LEU A 8 10.47 -12.62 25.18
C LEU A 8 9.15 -13.02 24.47
N PRO A 9 9.05 -12.79 23.15
CA PRO A 9 7.85 -13.11 22.42
C PRO A 9 7.55 -14.60 22.51
N THR A 10 6.28 -14.93 22.71
CA THR A 10 5.84 -16.32 22.77
C THR A 10 5.96 -16.97 21.39
N PHE A 11 5.98 -18.31 21.34
CA PHE A 11 6.02 -19.04 20.08
C PHE A 11 4.86 -18.68 19.13
N SER A 12 3.67 -18.40 19.69
CA SER A 12 2.51 -17.93 18.92
C SER A 12 2.72 -16.53 18.33
N GLN A 13 3.38 -15.62 19.05
CA GLN A 13 3.74 -14.30 18.52
C GLN A 13 4.80 -14.42 17.43
N LEU A 14 5.80 -15.28 17.62
CA LEU A 14 6.86 -15.49 16.64
C LEU A 14 6.32 -16.06 15.32
N THR A 15 5.40 -17.03 15.39
CA THR A 15 4.73 -17.59 14.22
C THR A 15 3.86 -16.56 13.50
N THR A 16 3.10 -15.74 14.26
CA THR A 16 2.31 -14.64 13.68
C THR A 16 3.20 -13.61 12.97
N LEU A 17 4.31 -13.22 13.60
CA LEU A 17 5.29 -12.30 13.02
C LEU A 17 5.92 -12.87 11.76
N MET A 18 6.27 -14.16 11.74
CA MET A 18 6.76 -14.82 10.52
C MET A 18 5.70 -14.82 9.43
N LEU A 19 4.46 -15.17 9.74
CA LEU A 19 3.37 -15.17 8.77
C LEU A 19 3.14 -13.78 8.17
N PHE A 20 3.02 -12.75 9.01
CA PHE A 20 2.89 -11.37 8.55
C PHE A 20 4.13 -10.95 7.74
N GLY A 21 5.34 -11.21 8.22
CA GLY A 21 6.58 -10.87 7.52
C GLY A 21 6.69 -11.51 6.14
N VAL A 22 6.30 -12.78 6.00
CA VAL A 22 6.35 -13.49 4.72
C VAL A 22 5.19 -13.07 3.80
N VAL A 23 3.96 -13.18 4.29
CA VAL A 23 2.75 -13.04 3.47
C VAL A 23 2.47 -11.58 3.11
N GLN A 24 2.59 -10.67 4.08
CA GLN A 24 2.20 -9.27 3.87
C GLN A 24 3.36 -8.40 3.37
N MET A 25 4.62 -8.74 3.67
CA MET A 25 5.79 -7.93 3.28
C MET A 25 6.62 -8.61 2.19
N ALA A 26 7.20 -9.78 2.47
CA ALA A 26 8.18 -10.38 1.57
C ALA A 26 7.60 -10.70 0.18
N ILE A 27 6.43 -11.34 0.13
CA ILE A 27 5.77 -11.70 -1.13
C ILE A 27 5.41 -10.45 -1.96
N PRO A 28 4.68 -9.44 -1.43
CA PRO A 28 4.35 -8.24 -2.19
C PRO A 28 5.58 -7.47 -2.68
N TYR A 29 6.62 -7.30 -1.86
CA TYR A 29 7.84 -6.62 -2.30
C TYR A 29 8.58 -7.38 -3.40
N LEU A 30 8.63 -8.72 -3.34
CA LEU A 30 9.20 -9.54 -4.42
C LEU A 30 8.40 -9.40 -5.72
N MET A 31 7.07 -9.35 -5.64
CA MET A 31 6.20 -9.15 -6.81
C MET A 31 6.37 -7.74 -7.37
N ALA A 32 6.36 -6.72 -6.52
CA ALA A 32 6.56 -5.33 -6.91
C ALA A 32 7.93 -5.11 -7.55
N ALA A 33 9.01 -5.61 -6.94
CA ALA A 33 10.37 -5.50 -7.48
C ALA A 33 10.53 -6.20 -8.84
N ARG A 34 9.77 -7.26 -9.11
CA ARG A 34 9.73 -7.91 -10.42
C ARG A 34 8.88 -7.12 -11.42
N GLY A 35 7.69 -6.67 -11.03
CA GLY A 35 6.79 -5.89 -11.87
C GLY A 35 7.39 -4.53 -12.28
N LEU A 36 8.15 -3.89 -11.38
CA LEU A 36 8.80 -2.61 -11.67
C LEU A 36 9.84 -2.70 -12.80
N LYS A 37 10.43 -3.89 -13.02
CA LYS A 37 11.39 -4.12 -14.12
C LYS A 37 10.71 -4.19 -15.49
N SER A 38 9.40 -4.47 -15.53
CA SER A 38 8.62 -4.61 -16.77
C SER A 38 7.85 -3.34 -17.16
N VAL A 39 7.82 -2.32 -16.31
CA VAL A 39 7.07 -1.07 -16.54
C VAL A 39 8.01 0.11 -16.67
N THR A 40 7.56 1.16 -17.37
CA THR A 40 8.32 2.41 -17.51
C THR A 40 8.37 3.17 -16.18
N ALA A 41 9.33 4.10 -16.03
CA ALA A 41 9.45 4.91 -14.82
C ALA A 41 8.19 5.73 -14.48
N GLY A 42 7.42 6.14 -15.50
CA GLY A 42 6.14 6.82 -15.32
C GLY A 42 5.09 5.89 -14.71
N GLU A 43 4.88 4.73 -15.31
CA GLU A 43 3.94 3.70 -14.81
C GLU A 43 4.32 3.17 -13.42
N ALA A 44 5.62 3.03 -13.14
CA ALA A 44 6.13 2.70 -11.82
C ALA A 44 5.68 3.72 -10.76
N GLY A 45 5.83 5.02 -11.04
CA GLY A 45 5.36 6.08 -10.14
C GLY A 45 3.85 6.05 -9.93
N LEU A 46 3.09 5.73 -10.97
CA LEU A 46 1.63 5.57 -10.89
C LEU A 46 1.21 4.39 -10.01
N ILE A 47 1.89 3.25 -10.11
CA ILE A 47 1.64 2.08 -9.25
C ILE A 47 1.91 2.45 -7.78
N THR A 48 2.99 3.18 -7.50
CA THR A 48 3.30 3.63 -6.14
C THR A 48 2.23 4.59 -5.59
N LEU A 49 1.59 5.40 -6.43
CA LEU A 49 0.49 6.27 -6.02
C LEU A 49 -0.81 5.52 -5.68
N ILE A 50 -0.99 4.30 -6.18
CA ILE A 50 -2.13 3.45 -5.83
C ILE A 50 -1.98 2.90 -4.39
N GLU A 51 -0.76 2.68 -3.91
CA GLU A 51 -0.49 2.16 -2.56
C GLU A 51 -1.16 2.97 -1.44
N PRO A 52 -0.98 4.30 -1.34
CA PRO A 52 -1.63 5.11 -0.30
C PRO A 52 -3.15 5.22 -0.47
N LEU A 53 -3.68 4.99 -1.67
CA LEU A 53 -5.13 4.90 -1.90
C LEU A 53 -5.70 3.57 -1.40
N ALA A 54 -4.97 2.46 -1.61
CA ALA A 54 -5.45 1.13 -1.31
C ALA A 54 -5.64 0.87 0.19
N SER A 55 -4.80 1.45 1.05
CA SER A 55 -4.84 1.21 2.50
C SER A 55 -6.16 1.71 3.15
N PRO A 56 -6.57 2.99 2.98
CA PRO A 56 -7.88 3.45 3.48
C PRO A 56 -9.05 2.73 2.83
N LEU A 57 -8.95 2.39 1.55
CA LEU A 57 -10.02 1.71 0.80
C LEU A 57 -10.25 0.30 1.32
N TRP A 58 -9.16 -0.44 1.60
CA TRP A 58 -9.23 -1.76 2.21
C TRP A 58 -9.82 -1.71 3.62
N ALA A 59 -9.38 -0.76 4.44
CA ALA A 59 -9.93 -0.56 5.79
C ALA A 59 -11.43 -0.27 5.76
N TYR A 60 -11.86 0.59 4.84
CA TYR A 60 -13.28 0.91 4.64
C TYR A 60 -14.09 -0.29 4.15
N ILE A 61 -13.56 -1.13 3.25
CA ILE A 61 -14.25 -2.34 2.77
C ILE A 61 -14.46 -3.35 3.91
N VAL A 62 -13.47 -3.53 4.78
CA VAL A 62 -13.53 -4.49 5.88
C VAL A 62 -14.43 -4.00 7.01
N SER A 63 -14.37 -2.72 7.34
CA SER A 63 -15.12 -2.13 8.46
C SER A 63 -15.78 -0.79 8.08
N PRO A 64 -16.82 -0.81 7.23
CA PRO A 64 -17.41 0.42 6.68
C PRO A 64 -18.04 1.32 7.75
N ALA A 65 -18.51 0.73 8.85
CA ALA A 65 -19.22 1.45 9.91
C ALA A 65 -18.29 2.22 10.86
N THR A 66 -17.00 1.85 10.94
CA THR A 66 -16.04 2.45 11.88
C THR A 66 -14.95 3.24 11.18
N GLU A 67 -14.57 2.84 9.96
CA GLU A 67 -13.48 3.43 9.20
C GLU A 67 -13.99 4.23 7.98
N THR A 68 -15.09 4.99 8.16
CA THR A 68 -15.60 5.88 7.10
C THR A 68 -14.56 6.97 6.79
N PRO A 69 -14.04 7.06 5.56
CA PRO A 69 -13.06 8.08 5.21
C PRO A 69 -13.65 9.47 5.37
N ALA A 70 -12.87 10.39 5.96
CA ALA A 70 -13.25 11.79 6.03
C ALA A 70 -13.34 12.41 4.62
N TRP A 71 -14.08 13.51 4.50
CA TRP A 71 -14.18 14.26 3.24
C TRP A 71 -12.81 14.63 2.66
N THR A 72 -11.85 14.98 3.52
CA THR A 72 -10.47 15.30 3.13
C THR A 72 -9.74 14.12 2.48
N THR A 73 -10.02 12.88 2.88
CA THR A 73 -9.47 11.67 2.27
C THR A 73 -9.97 11.50 0.84
N PHE A 74 -11.25 11.80 0.58
CA PHE A 74 -11.79 11.80 -0.79
C PHE A 74 -11.16 12.89 -1.67
N VAL A 75 -10.93 14.08 -1.11
CA VAL A 75 -10.25 15.17 -1.84
C VAL A 75 -8.82 14.78 -2.20
N GLY A 76 -8.04 14.31 -1.23
CA GLY A 76 -6.67 13.85 -1.45
C GLY A 76 -6.59 12.69 -2.43
N GLY A 77 -7.48 11.70 -2.28
CA GLY A 77 -7.57 10.57 -3.20
C GLY A 77 -7.97 10.99 -4.61
N GLY A 78 -8.88 11.96 -4.74
CA GLY A 78 -9.27 12.56 -6.01
C GLY A 78 -8.10 13.22 -6.73
N PHE A 79 -7.23 13.95 -6.01
CA PHE A 79 -6.01 14.51 -6.59
C PHE A 79 -5.06 13.43 -7.13
N ILE A 80 -4.88 12.33 -6.40
CA ILE A 80 -4.02 11.22 -6.84
C ILE A 80 -4.59 10.59 -8.12
N VAL A 81 -5.89 10.32 -8.17
CA VAL A 81 -6.55 9.75 -9.36
C VAL A 81 -6.49 10.72 -10.54
N ALA A 82 -6.69 12.02 -10.32
CA ALA A 82 -6.59 13.04 -11.36
C ALA A 82 -5.17 13.11 -11.95
N ALA A 83 -4.14 13.06 -11.10
CA ALA A 83 -2.74 13.02 -11.54
C ALA A 83 -2.45 11.74 -12.36
N LEU A 84 -2.97 10.59 -11.92
CA LEU A 84 -2.87 9.32 -12.64
C LEU A 84 -3.48 9.40 -14.04
N VAL A 85 -4.72 9.89 -14.14
CA VAL A 85 -5.44 10.03 -15.42
C VAL A 85 -4.69 11.00 -16.35
N ALA A 86 -4.25 12.15 -15.84
CA ALA A 86 -3.50 13.12 -16.62
C ALA A 86 -2.18 12.54 -17.16
N HIS A 87 -1.44 11.79 -16.34
CA HIS A 87 -0.22 11.13 -16.77
C HIS A 87 -0.48 10.05 -17.83
N SER A 88 -1.47 9.19 -17.63
CA SER A 88 -1.81 8.13 -18.59
C SER A 88 -2.24 8.70 -19.94
N LEU A 89 -2.99 9.81 -19.96
CA LEU A 89 -3.39 10.49 -21.20
C LEU A 89 -2.19 11.12 -21.91
N CYS A 90 -1.31 11.81 -21.17
CA CYS A 90 -0.13 12.46 -21.72
C CYS A 90 0.91 11.44 -22.25
N SER A 91 1.07 10.31 -21.56
CA SER A 91 1.94 9.21 -21.99
C SER A 91 1.43 8.47 -23.23
N ARG A 92 0.13 8.53 -23.53
CA ARG A 92 -0.48 7.91 -24.71
C ARG A 92 -0.26 8.71 -26.01
N GLY A 93 0.09 9.99 -25.88
CA GLY A 93 0.28 10.93 -26.98
C GLY A 93 1.73 11.16 -27.41
N ARG A 94 2.67 10.39 -26.88
CA ARG A 94 4.09 10.34 -27.26
C ARG A 94 4.44 8.94 -27.73
#